data_AF-A0A3D4EB02-F1
#
_entry.id   AF-A0A3D4EB02-F1
#
_cell.length_a   1.000
_cell.length_b   1.000
_cell.length_c   1.000
_cell.angle_alpha   90.00
_cell.angle_beta   90.00
_cell.angle_gamma   90.00
#
_symmetry.space_group_name_H-M   'P 1'
#
loop_
_entity.id
_entity.type
_entity.pdbx_description
1 polymer ?
#
loop_
_entity_poly.entity_id
_entity_poly.type
_entity_poly.pdbx_seq_one_letter_code
_entity_poly.pdbx_strand_id
1 'polypeptide(L)'
;MSNKSIITVAVAALAFTLGAKAQTNFQTFYDFGSDRGHVTTTLEGFYGDKWGNTFFFVDYDYNSKNDNDKVYAPSGTYFEIARCLNFWQNTKLAPFSFHVEYNGGAYNGYTINNAFLFGVDWFLHSNDFKNTLNLKALYKTINYNDGKNLDGSKMKSEVPLQFTAVWGMQDLFGVKGLRFSGFADFWWEDHSVCPYVSDKSKGYRDWTKVETAHFVFLSEPQLWYNIGQHFGVDNLNVGTEIELSYNFGTGKGFFVRPCLGTKWVF
;
A
#
# COMPACT_ATOMS: atom_id res chain seq x y z
N MET A 1 -19.23 7.21 8.93
CA MET A 1 -18.77 6.39 10.07
C MET A 1 -18.37 7.29 11.24
N SER A 2 -18.33 6.79 12.48
CA SER A 2 -18.02 7.60 13.67
C SER A 2 -16.55 7.46 14.11
N ASN A 3 -15.99 8.48 14.76
CA ASN A 3 -14.63 8.45 15.33
C ASN A 3 -14.37 7.23 16.24
N LYS A 4 -15.43 6.69 16.88
CA LYS A 4 -15.33 5.48 17.72
C LYS A 4 -14.87 4.25 16.94
N SER A 5 -15.29 4.10 15.68
CA SER A 5 -14.91 2.97 14.83
C SER A 5 -13.42 3.00 14.47
N ILE A 6 -12.89 4.20 14.16
CA ILE A 6 -11.46 4.41 13.87
C ILE A 6 -10.62 4.07 15.10
N ILE A 7 -11.01 4.58 16.28
CA ILE A 7 -10.31 4.29 17.54
C ILE A 7 -10.32 2.80 17.85
N THR A 8 -11.46 2.11 17.69
CA THR A 8 -11.56 0.67 17.97
C THR A 8 -10.61 -0.14 17.08
N VAL A 9 -10.53 0.15 15.78
CA VAL A 9 -9.63 -0.56 14.86
C VAL A 9 -8.17 -0.22 15.14
N ALA A 10 -7.85 1.05 15.40
CA ALA A 10 -6.50 1.46 15.78
C ALA A 10 -6.06 0.78 17.09
N VAL A 11 -6.92 0.74 18.12
CA VAL A 11 -6.65 0.02 19.37
C VAL A 11 -6.50 -1.48 19.12
N ALA A 12 -7.37 -2.10 18.31
CA ALA A 12 -7.26 -3.52 17.98
C ALA A 12 -5.95 -3.84 17.22
N ALA A 13 -5.47 -2.93 16.39
CA ALA A 13 -4.23 -3.09 15.63
C ALA A 13 -2.96 -2.80 16.44
N LEU A 14 -3.04 -1.89 17.41
CA LEU A 14 -1.92 -1.47 18.28
C LEU A 14 -1.80 -2.27 19.58
N ALA A 15 -2.85 -3.00 19.98
CA ALA A 15 -2.80 -3.69 21.25
C ALA A 15 -1.67 -4.75 21.23
N PHE A 16 -0.79 -4.69 22.22
CA PHE A 16 0.17 -5.74 22.62
C PHE A 16 1.50 -5.87 21.84
N THR A 17 1.94 -4.82 21.14
CA THR A 17 3.22 -4.82 20.38
C THR A 17 4.49 -4.63 21.25
N LEU A 18 4.61 -5.32 22.39
CA LEU A 18 5.82 -5.27 23.23
C LEU A 18 6.71 -6.50 22.96
N GLY A 19 7.87 -6.28 22.32
CA GLY A 19 8.98 -7.25 22.30
C GLY A 19 9.29 -8.00 21.00
N ALA A 20 8.77 -7.57 19.84
CA ALA A 20 9.08 -8.20 18.55
C ALA A 20 10.48 -7.82 18.02
N LYS A 21 11.14 -8.71 17.27
CA LYS A 21 12.22 -8.32 16.32
C LYS A 21 11.58 -7.52 15.19
N ALA A 22 11.36 -6.24 15.45
CA ALA A 22 10.75 -5.29 14.54
C ALA A 22 11.59 -5.14 13.27
N GLN A 23 10.94 -5.11 12.11
CA GLN A 23 11.53 -4.56 10.89
C GLN A 23 10.82 -3.25 10.59
N THR A 24 11.30 -2.16 11.19
CA THR A 24 10.92 -0.82 10.76
C THR A 24 11.89 -0.38 9.68
N ASN A 25 11.39 0.23 8.62
CA ASN A 25 12.24 0.82 7.62
C ASN A 25 11.67 2.13 7.08
N PHE A 26 12.56 3.01 6.64
CA PHE A 26 12.23 4.25 5.97
C PHE A 26 12.71 4.17 4.53
N GLN A 27 11.78 4.34 3.60
CA GLN A 27 12.01 4.30 2.16
C GLN A 27 11.90 5.73 1.62
N THR A 28 12.74 6.06 0.64
CA THR A 28 12.64 7.31 -0.10
C THR A 28 12.73 6.98 -1.57
N PHE A 29 11.71 7.35 -2.33
CA PHE A 29 11.59 7.09 -3.74
C PHE A 29 11.47 8.40 -4.53
N TYR A 30 12.02 8.41 -5.73
CA TYR A 30 11.63 9.34 -6.77
C TYR A 30 10.88 8.58 -7.87
N ASP A 31 9.67 9.04 -8.20
CA ASP A 31 8.77 8.43 -9.18
C ASP A 31 9.02 9.01 -10.58
N PHE A 32 9.37 8.14 -11.54
CA PHE A 32 9.66 8.47 -12.93
C PHE A 32 8.47 8.27 -13.88
N GLY A 33 7.27 7.97 -13.35
CA GLY A 33 6.06 7.85 -14.14
C GLY A 33 5.80 9.09 -15.00
N SER A 34 5.27 8.89 -16.21
CA SER A 34 5.00 9.99 -17.15
C SER A 34 3.91 10.97 -16.69
N ASP A 35 3.13 10.59 -15.68
CA ASP A 35 2.14 11.42 -14.98
C ASP A 35 2.55 11.72 -13.52
N ARG A 36 3.84 11.58 -13.22
CA ARG A 36 4.46 11.71 -11.90
C ARG A 36 5.72 12.58 -12.00
N GLY A 37 6.62 12.48 -11.03
CA GLY A 37 7.80 13.33 -10.90
C GLY A 37 7.88 14.04 -9.55
N HIS A 38 7.73 13.28 -8.47
CA HIS A 38 7.89 13.76 -7.11
C HIS A 38 8.59 12.71 -6.25
N VAL A 39 9.00 13.16 -5.06
CA VAL A 39 9.56 12.28 -4.03
C VAL A 39 8.43 11.77 -3.15
N THR A 40 8.50 10.51 -2.76
CA THR A 40 7.64 9.90 -1.73
C THR A 40 8.52 9.26 -0.67
N THR A 41 8.12 9.41 0.59
CA THR A 41 8.76 8.70 1.70
C THR A 41 7.77 7.77 2.38
N THR A 42 8.18 6.54 2.61
CA THR A 42 7.37 5.50 3.25
C THR A 42 8.01 5.10 4.56
N LEU A 43 7.29 5.24 5.68
CA LEU A 43 7.65 4.62 6.94
C LEU A 43 6.84 3.33 7.08
N GLU A 44 7.50 2.19 7.01
CA GLU A 44 6.87 0.87 7.05
C GLU A 44 7.37 0.07 8.27
N GLY A 45 6.49 -0.74 8.85
CA GLY A 45 6.86 -1.62 9.95
C GLY A 45 6.11 -2.95 9.95
N PHE A 46 6.85 -4.03 10.24
CA PHE A 46 6.30 -5.38 10.46
C PHE A 46 6.71 -5.93 11.83
N TYR A 47 5.72 -6.41 12.59
CA TYR A 47 5.88 -6.85 13.99
C TYR A 47 5.07 -8.12 14.25
N GLY A 48 5.74 -9.19 14.68
CA GLY A 48 5.09 -10.41 15.14
C GLY A 48 5.00 -10.49 16.66
N ASP A 49 3.92 -11.07 17.18
CA ASP A 49 3.76 -11.40 18.59
C ASP A 49 2.99 -12.72 18.78
N LYS A 50 2.72 -13.08 20.04
CA LYS A 50 2.04 -14.34 20.41
C LYS A 50 0.63 -14.51 19.84
N TRP A 51 0.02 -13.45 19.31
CA TRP A 51 -1.34 -13.42 18.79
C TRP A 51 -1.39 -13.11 17.29
N GLY A 52 -0.24 -13.07 16.61
CA GLY A 52 -0.15 -12.92 15.17
C GLY A 52 0.84 -11.84 14.76
N ASN A 53 0.50 -11.00 13.78
CA ASN A 53 1.39 -9.96 13.28
C ASN A 53 0.66 -8.67 12.91
N THR A 54 1.38 -7.55 12.98
CA THR A 54 0.96 -6.22 12.56
C THR A 54 1.87 -5.74 11.45
N PHE A 55 1.28 -5.22 10.39
CA PHE A 55 1.94 -4.47 9.34
C PHE A 55 1.35 -3.06 9.31
N PHE A 56 2.17 -2.05 9.07
CA PHE A 56 1.68 -0.71 8.78
C PHE A 56 2.62 0.02 7.84
N PHE A 57 2.10 1.01 7.14
CA PHE A 57 2.93 2.01 6.49
C PHE A 57 2.25 3.37 6.44
N VAL A 58 3.08 4.41 6.37
CA VAL A 58 2.67 5.79 6.10
C VAL A 58 3.48 6.30 4.93
N ASP A 59 2.79 6.71 3.87
CA ASP A 59 3.39 7.46 2.77
C ASP A 59 3.24 8.96 2.98
N TYR A 60 4.25 9.69 2.52
CA TYR A 60 4.24 11.14 2.40
C TYR A 60 4.76 11.53 1.01
N ASP A 61 3.90 12.20 0.25
CA ASP A 61 4.25 12.74 -1.06
C ASP A 61 4.76 14.18 -0.93
N TYR A 62 5.83 14.52 -1.64
CA TYR A 62 6.44 15.85 -1.66
C TYR A 62 6.21 16.53 -3.01
N ASN A 63 4.99 17.03 -3.21
CA ASN A 63 4.61 17.64 -4.49
C ASN A 63 3.78 18.93 -4.34
N SER A 64 3.75 19.57 -3.16
CA SER A 64 3.12 20.90 -3.02
C SER A 64 4.01 21.95 -3.65
N LYS A 65 3.51 22.65 -4.66
CA LYS A 65 4.31 23.60 -5.46
C LYS A 65 3.74 25.00 -5.40
N ASN A 66 4.65 25.97 -5.39
CA ASN A 66 4.29 27.38 -5.50
C ASN A 66 4.08 27.78 -6.97
N ASP A 67 3.75 29.04 -7.21
CA ASP A 67 3.48 29.59 -8.55
C ASP A 67 4.67 29.48 -9.53
N ASN A 68 5.88 29.22 -9.02
CA ASN A 68 7.09 29.00 -9.83
C ASN A 68 7.41 27.50 -10.03
N ASP A 69 6.46 26.60 -9.83
CA ASP A 69 6.59 25.12 -9.93
C ASP A 69 7.68 24.53 -8.99
N LYS A 70 8.06 25.26 -7.94
CA LYS A 70 9.02 24.77 -6.92
C LYS A 70 8.29 24.08 -5.78
N VAL A 71 8.72 22.87 -5.46
CA VAL A 71 8.22 22.12 -4.30
C VAL A 71 8.61 22.85 -3.01
N TYR A 72 7.64 23.08 -2.12
CA TYR A 72 7.86 23.78 -0.85
C TYR A 72 7.28 23.06 0.38
N ALA A 73 6.46 22.03 0.18
CA ALA A 73 5.83 21.27 1.27
C ALA A 73 5.40 19.85 0.82
N PRO A 74 5.09 18.95 1.76
CA PRO A 74 4.33 17.73 1.47
C PRO A 74 2.97 18.04 0.84
N SER A 75 2.49 17.20 -0.06
CA SER A 75 1.21 17.31 -0.76
C SER A 75 0.16 16.31 -0.31
N GLY A 76 0.56 15.26 0.40
CA GLY A 76 -0.39 14.27 0.88
C GLY A 76 0.25 13.20 1.74
N THR A 77 -0.63 12.44 2.38
CA THR A 77 -0.29 11.29 3.20
C THR A 77 -1.33 10.20 3.03
N TYR A 78 -0.87 8.95 3.01
CA TYR A 78 -1.70 7.75 3.08
C TYR A 78 -1.21 6.90 4.25
N PHE A 79 -2.15 6.31 4.97
CA PHE A 79 -1.87 5.45 6.11
C PHE A 79 -2.68 4.16 5.99
N GLU A 80 -1.96 3.07 6.18
CA GLU A 80 -2.51 1.72 6.30
C GLU A 80 -1.97 1.05 7.56
N ILE A 81 -2.85 0.34 8.25
CA ILE A 81 -2.49 -0.57 9.33
C ILE A 81 -3.31 -1.84 9.23
N ALA A 82 -2.63 -2.97 9.24
CA ALA A 82 -3.19 -4.30 9.14
C ALA A 82 -2.73 -5.18 10.30
N ARG A 83 -3.64 -6.02 10.79
CA ARG A 83 -3.41 -6.99 11.85
C ARG A 83 -3.91 -8.36 11.40
N CYS A 84 -3.01 -9.33 11.38
CA CYS A 84 -3.36 -10.73 11.23
C CYS A 84 -3.41 -11.38 12.63
N LEU A 85 -4.60 -11.74 13.10
CA LEU A 85 -4.84 -12.42 14.37
C LEU A 85 -4.78 -13.94 14.20
N ASN A 86 -3.95 -14.60 15.00
CA ASN A 86 -3.76 -16.05 14.96
C ASN A 86 -3.60 -16.60 16.38
N PHE A 87 -4.67 -17.23 16.88
CA PHE A 87 -4.72 -17.82 18.23
C PHE A 87 -4.48 -19.33 18.24
N TRP A 88 -4.19 -19.92 17.08
CA TRP A 88 -4.10 -21.37 16.86
C TRP A 88 -2.77 -21.77 16.18
N GLN A 89 -1.72 -21.00 16.46
CA GLN A 89 -0.37 -21.16 15.89
C GLN A 89 0.25 -22.55 16.12
N ASN A 90 -0.21 -23.28 17.14
CA ASN A 90 0.27 -24.63 17.47
C ASN A 90 -0.58 -25.76 16.85
N THR A 91 -1.42 -25.45 15.86
CA THR A 91 -2.33 -26.42 15.23
C THR A 91 -2.10 -26.52 13.73
N LYS A 92 -2.80 -27.45 13.06
CA LYS A 92 -2.78 -27.53 11.59
C LYS A 92 -3.37 -26.30 10.89
N LEU A 93 -4.08 -25.44 11.62
CA LEU A 93 -4.62 -24.18 11.12
C LEU A 93 -3.63 -23.01 11.21
N ALA A 94 -2.40 -23.24 11.73
CA ALA A 94 -1.38 -22.21 11.90
C ALA A 94 -1.13 -21.33 10.66
N PRO A 95 -1.21 -21.83 9.41
CA PRO A 95 -1.09 -20.99 8.21
C PRO A 95 -2.19 -19.94 8.03
N PHE A 96 -3.34 -20.08 8.71
CA PHE A 96 -4.47 -19.17 8.54
C PHE A 96 -4.55 -18.15 9.68
N SER A 97 -4.85 -16.90 9.35
CA SER A 97 -5.08 -15.82 10.31
C SER A 97 -6.34 -15.03 9.95
N PHE A 98 -6.97 -14.39 10.93
CA PHE A 98 -8.01 -13.41 10.69
C PHE A 98 -7.39 -12.03 10.44
N HIS A 99 -7.65 -11.44 9.28
CA HIS A 99 -7.12 -10.13 8.89
C HIS A 99 -8.10 -9.02 9.25
N VAL A 100 -7.57 -7.92 9.79
CA VAL A 100 -8.28 -6.66 10.01
C VAL A 100 -7.37 -5.52 9.57
N GLU A 101 -7.90 -4.58 8.80
CA GLU A 101 -7.13 -3.48 8.24
C GLU A 101 -7.94 -2.19 8.18
N TYR A 102 -7.23 -1.07 8.28
CA TYR A 102 -7.74 0.27 8.07
C TYR A 102 -6.83 1.03 7.12
N ASN A 103 -7.46 1.71 6.15
CA ASN A 103 -6.80 2.55 5.16
C ASN A 103 -7.46 3.93 5.13
N GLY A 104 -6.66 4.97 4.96
CA GLY A 104 -7.16 6.33 4.78
C GLY A 104 -6.05 7.31 4.42
N GLY A 105 -6.42 8.47 3.89
CA GLY A 105 -5.42 9.45 3.47
C GLY A 105 -5.98 10.84 3.24
N ALA A 106 -5.09 11.81 3.19
CA ALA A 106 -5.39 13.21 2.96
C ALA A 106 -4.36 13.83 2.02
N TYR A 107 -4.84 14.52 1.00
CA TYR A 107 -4.03 15.17 -0.03
C TYR A 107 -4.49 16.61 -0.21
N ASN A 108 -3.70 17.41 -0.91
CA ASN A 108 -4.10 18.75 -1.28
C ASN A 108 -5.38 18.71 -2.14
N GLY A 109 -6.46 19.26 -1.61
CA GLY A 109 -7.73 19.41 -2.31
C GLY A 109 -8.64 18.18 -2.29
N TYR A 110 -8.22 17.04 -1.74
CA TYR A 110 -9.10 15.87 -1.60
C TYR A 110 -8.64 14.93 -0.47
N THR A 111 -9.52 14.01 -0.08
CA THR A 111 -9.23 12.96 0.90
C THR A 111 -9.48 11.59 0.29
N ILE A 112 -8.73 10.58 0.73
CA ILE A 112 -9.05 9.18 0.47
C ILE A 112 -10.04 8.73 1.54
N ASN A 113 -11.14 8.12 1.11
CA ASN A 113 -12.17 7.65 2.02
C ASN A 113 -11.61 6.61 2.99
N ASN A 114 -12.08 6.67 4.25
CA ASN A 114 -11.81 5.62 5.22
C ASN A 114 -12.30 4.28 4.67
N ALA A 115 -11.40 3.30 4.58
CA ALA A 115 -11.72 1.94 4.24
C ALA A 115 -11.33 0.99 5.37
N PHE A 116 -12.17 -0.02 5.62
CA PHE A 116 -11.85 -1.12 6.53
C PHE A 116 -11.98 -2.44 5.81
N LEU A 117 -10.99 -3.29 5.98
CA LEU A 117 -10.94 -4.61 5.38
C LEU A 117 -10.90 -5.66 6.49
N PHE A 118 -11.62 -6.77 6.28
CA PHE A 118 -11.57 -7.90 7.19
C PHE A 118 -11.76 -9.22 6.44
N GLY A 119 -11.06 -10.27 6.86
CA GLY A 119 -11.14 -11.54 6.15
C GLY A 119 -10.13 -12.57 6.63
N VAL A 120 -9.73 -13.44 5.71
CA VAL A 120 -8.79 -14.53 6.00
C VAL A 120 -7.50 -14.29 5.24
N ASP A 121 -6.38 -14.50 5.93
CA ASP A 121 -5.03 -14.51 5.39
C ASP A 121 -4.46 -15.93 5.47
N TRP A 122 -3.92 -16.43 4.35
CA TRP A 122 -3.19 -17.69 4.26
C TRP A 122 -1.70 -17.41 4.04
N PHE A 123 -0.92 -17.66 5.10
CA PHE A 123 0.51 -17.47 5.15
C PHE A 123 1.27 -18.75 4.78
N LEU A 124 2.07 -18.66 3.73
CA LEU A 124 2.97 -19.69 3.22
C LEU A 124 4.41 -19.19 3.37
N HIS A 125 5.31 -20.07 3.78
CA HIS A 125 6.71 -19.71 3.92
C HIS A 125 7.65 -20.92 3.74
N SER A 126 8.90 -20.65 3.37
CA SER A 126 9.99 -21.62 3.49
C SER A 126 10.33 -21.87 4.96
N ASN A 127 10.96 -23.01 5.27
CA ASN A 127 11.32 -23.37 6.66
C ASN A 127 12.16 -22.30 7.38
N ASP A 128 12.97 -21.56 6.64
CA ASP A 128 13.84 -20.48 7.12
C ASP A 128 13.21 -19.08 6.99
N PHE A 129 11.94 -19.00 6.55
CA PHE A 129 11.18 -17.76 6.32
C PHE A 129 11.80 -16.77 5.32
N LYS A 130 12.80 -17.19 4.55
CA LYS A 130 13.40 -16.35 3.50
C LYS A 130 12.45 -16.09 2.35
N ASN A 131 11.54 -17.02 2.07
CA ASN A 131 10.51 -16.88 1.06
C ASN A 131 9.16 -16.95 1.74
N THR A 132 8.34 -15.92 1.55
CA THR A 132 7.01 -15.77 2.14
C THR A 132 6.00 -15.39 1.07
N LEU A 133 4.77 -15.87 1.25
CA LEU A 133 3.61 -15.51 0.45
C LEU A 133 2.39 -15.47 1.38
N ASN A 134 1.68 -14.34 1.39
CA ASN A 134 0.37 -14.21 2.00
C ASN A 134 -0.67 -14.11 0.89
N LEU A 135 -1.73 -14.89 0.98
CA LEU A 135 -2.89 -14.81 0.09
C LEU A 135 -4.13 -14.48 0.91
N LYS A 136 -4.79 -13.38 0.58
CA LYS A 136 -5.91 -12.87 1.37
C LYS A 136 -7.18 -12.77 0.55
N ALA A 137 -8.29 -13.10 1.20
CA ALA A 137 -9.64 -12.83 0.72
C ALA A 137 -10.34 -11.97 1.76
N LEU A 138 -10.59 -10.71 1.41
CA LEU A 138 -11.01 -9.66 2.32
C LEU A 138 -12.34 -9.08 1.89
N TYR A 139 -13.22 -8.83 2.85
CA TYR A 139 -14.38 -7.98 2.67
C TYR A 139 -13.98 -6.52 2.91
N LYS A 140 -14.30 -5.63 1.98
CA LYS A 140 -13.89 -4.21 1.99
C LYS A 140 -15.09 -3.30 2.18
N THR A 141 -15.02 -2.44 3.18
CA THR A 141 -16.02 -1.39 3.44
C THR A 141 -15.40 -0.02 3.24
N ILE A 142 -16.07 0.84 2.48
CA ILE A 142 -15.59 2.19 2.20
C ILE A 142 -16.66 3.19 2.62
N ASN A 143 -16.26 4.26 3.30
CA ASN A 143 -17.16 5.38 3.58
C ASN A 143 -17.27 6.31 2.36
N TYR A 144 -18.16 6.00 1.42
CA TYR A 144 -18.35 6.81 0.21
C TYR A 144 -18.89 8.23 0.45
N ASN A 145 -19.30 8.58 1.68
CA ASN A 145 -19.81 9.92 2.04
C ASN A 145 -20.89 10.47 1.09
N ASP A 146 -21.87 9.63 0.73
CA ASP A 146 -22.92 9.93 -0.27
C ASP A 146 -22.40 10.29 -1.68
N GLY A 147 -21.16 9.89 -2.01
CA GLY A 147 -20.59 9.97 -3.35
C GLY A 147 -21.49 9.33 -4.40
N LYS A 148 -21.50 9.92 -5.61
CA LYS A 148 -22.35 9.49 -6.72
C LYS A 148 -21.53 9.22 -7.97
N ASN A 149 -21.94 8.18 -8.69
CA ASN A 149 -21.51 7.89 -10.04
C ASN A 149 -21.99 8.96 -11.03
N LEU A 150 -21.45 8.94 -12.25
CA LEU A 150 -21.81 9.90 -13.31
C LEU A 150 -23.29 9.83 -13.72
N ASP A 151 -23.92 8.68 -13.59
CA ASP A 151 -25.34 8.46 -13.85
C ASP A 151 -26.25 8.91 -12.68
N GLY A 152 -25.67 9.44 -11.60
CA GLY A 152 -26.38 9.89 -10.40
C GLY A 152 -26.69 8.78 -9.39
N SER A 153 -26.34 7.52 -9.68
CA SER A 153 -26.43 6.41 -8.72
C SER A 153 -25.42 6.59 -7.58
N LYS A 154 -25.67 5.99 -6.42
CA LYS A 154 -24.73 6.07 -5.29
C LYS A 154 -23.50 5.19 -5.56
N MET A 155 -22.31 5.72 -5.27
CA MET A 155 -21.08 4.93 -5.27
C MET A 155 -21.17 3.78 -4.27
N LYS A 156 -20.69 2.60 -4.68
CA LYS A 156 -20.73 1.37 -3.91
C LYS A 156 -19.62 0.42 -4.38
N SER A 157 -19.33 -0.58 -3.57
CA SER A 157 -18.68 -1.81 -4.04
C SER A 157 -19.78 -2.84 -4.27
N GLU A 158 -20.12 -3.14 -5.53
CA GLU A 158 -21.13 -4.19 -5.83
C GLU A 158 -20.72 -5.54 -5.27
N VAL A 159 -19.43 -5.83 -5.40
CA VAL A 159 -18.77 -6.97 -4.79
C VAL A 159 -17.77 -6.40 -3.77
N PRO A 160 -18.11 -6.22 -2.49
CA PRO A 160 -17.20 -5.60 -1.51
C PRO A 160 -16.07 -6.55 -1.12
N LEU A 161 -15.26 -7.01 -2.08
CA LEU A 161 -14.17 -7.94 -1.92
C LEU A 161 -12.86 -7.34 -2.43
N GLN A 162 -11.77 -7.69 -1.75
CA GLN A 162 -10.41 -7.49 -2.19
C GLN A 162 -9.65 -8.81 -2.07
N PHE A 163 -8.93 -9.16 -3.13
CA PHE A 163 -7.94 -10.22 -3.12
C PHE A 163 -6.55 -9.61 -3.08
N THR A 164 -5.73 -10.08 -2.14
CA THR A 164 -4.39 -9.54 -1.92
C THR A 164 -3.38 -10.68 -1.97
N ALA A 165 -2.28 -10.46 -2.67
CA ALA A 165 -1.06 -11.27 -2.55
C ALA A 165 0.07 -10.39 -2.00
N VAL A 166 0.81 -10.86 -0.99
CA VAL A 166 2.01 -10.18 -0.47
C VAL A 166 3.16 -11.18 -0.46
N TRP A 167 4.30 -10.84 -1.06
CA TRP A 167 5.45 -11.73 -1.12
C TRP A 167 6.72 -11.09 -0.58
N GLY A 168 7.62 -11.94 -0.11
CA GLY A 168 8.99 -11.57 0.24
C GLY A 168 9.94 -12.70 -0.12
N MET A 169 11.02 -12.37 -0.80
CA MET A 169 12.08 -13.29 -1.22
C MET A 169 13.41 -12.68 -0.82
N GLN A 170 14.11 -13.33 0.11
CA GLN A 170 15.44 -12.92 0.57
C GLN A 170 16.52 -13.69 -0.17
N ASP A 171 17.68 -13.05 -0.36
CA ASP A 171 18.84 -13.59 -1.08
C ASP A 171 18.45 -14.15 -2.47
N LEU A 172 17.67 -13.37 -3.22
CA LEU A 172 17.10 -13.77 -4.50
C LEU A 172 18.20 -14.23 -5.46
N PHE A 173 17.98 -15.37 -6.13
CA PHE A 173 18.95 -16.01 -7.03
C PHE A 173 20.30 -16.35 -6.37
N GLY A 174 20.34 -16.48 -5.04
CA GLY A 174 21.57 -16.74 -4.28
C GLY A 174 22.44 -15.50 -4.07
N VAL A 175 21.97 -14.31 -4.46
CA VAL A 175 22.69 -13.06 -4.26
C VAL A 175 22.38 -12.53 -2.86
N LYS A 176 23.37 -12.62 -1.96
CA LYS A 176 23.21 -12.16 -0.58
C LYS A 176 22.77 -10.69 -0.51
N GLY A 177 21.71 -10.42 0.24
CA GLY A 177 21.16 -9.08 0.44
C GLY A 177 20.35 -8.53 -0.73
N LEU A 178 20.11 -9.32 -1.79
CA LEU A 178 19.13 -9.01 -2.83
C LEU A 178 17.75 -9.50 -2.38
N ARG A 179 16.80 -8.58 -2.21
CA ARG A 179 15.44 -8.85 -1.75
C ARG A 179 14.43 -8.45 -2.83
N PHE A 180 13.50 -9.34 -3.13
CA PHE A 180 12.33 -9.03 -3.94
C PHE A 180 11.08 -9.20 -3.10
N SER A 181 10.29 -8.13 -2.96
CA SER A 181 9.08 -8.13 -2.14
C SER A 181 8.07 -7.19 -2.75
N GLY A 182 6.81 -7.32 -2.38
CA GLY A 182 5.76 -6.42 -2.85
C GLY A 182 4.40 -7.00 -2.59
N PHE A 183 3.38 -6.34 -3.15
CA PHE A 183 2.01 -6.80 -3.08
C PHE A 183 1.30 -6.67 -4.43
N ALA A 184 0.16 -7.34 -4.53
CA ALA A 184 -0.80 -7.18 -5.62
C ALA A 184 -2.21 -7.26 -5.05
N ASP A 185 -3.00 -6.22 -5.29
CA ASP A 185 -4.38 -6.07 -4.87
C ASP A 185 -5.31 -6.04 -6.08
N PHE A 186 -6.43 -6.72 -5.95
CA PHE A 186 -7.55 -6.66 -6.89
C PHE A 186 -8.85 -6.50 -6.11
N TRP A 187 -9.59 -5.42 -6.34
CA TRP A 187 -10.84 -5.15 -5.64
C TRP A 187 -11.89 -4.51 -6.53
N TRP A 188 -13.14 -4.59 -6.09
CA TRP A 188 -14.27 -3.93 -6.75
C TRP A 188 -14.69 -2.68 -5.98
N GLU A 189 -14.83 -1.59 -6.71
CA GLU A 189 -15.18 -0.28 -6.20
C GLU A 189 -15.61 0.60 -7.38
N ASP A 190 -16.80 1.18 -7.27
CA ASP A 190 -17.22 2.25 -8.17
C ASP A 190 -16.44 3.52 -7.87
N HIS A 191 -15.71 4.02 -8.87
CA HIS A 191 -14.95 5.26 -8.75
C HIS A 191 -14.80 5.94 -10.12
N SER A 192 -14.48 7.23 -10.10
CA SER A 192 -14.31 8.03 -11.31
C SER A 192 -12.88 7.95 -11.84
N VAL A 193 -12.74 7.60 -13.12
CA VAL A 193 -11.47 7.57 -13.84
C VAL A 193 -11.50 8.47 -15.07
N CYS A 194 -10.35 9.02 -15.44
CA CYS A 194 -10.18 9.90 -16.58
C CYS A 194 -9.04 9.40 -17.48
N PRO A 195 -9.16 9.50 -18.82
CA PRO A 195 -8.05 9.22 -19.73
C PRO A 195 -6.82 10.07 -19.44
N TYR A 196 -5.64 9.50 -19.67
CA TYR A 196 -4.38 10.23 -19.61
C TYR A 196 -4.27 11.26 -20.75
N VAL A 197 -3.69 12.41 -20.44
CA VAL A 197 -3.23 13.40 -21.42
C VAL A 197 -1.83 13.87 -21.05
N SER A 198 -1.00 14.15 -22.06
CA SER A 198 0.36 14.65 -21.89
C SER A 198 0.41 16.17 -21.60
N ASP A 199 -0.55 16.69 -20.83
CA ASP A 199 -0.66 18.09 -20.47
C ASP A 199 -0.66 18.22 -18.93
N LYS A 200 0.48 18.67 -18.40
CA LYS A 200 0.69 18.86 -16.96
C LYS A 200 -0.25 19.91 -16.37
N SER A 201 -0.65 20.92 -17.16
CA SER A 201 -1.55 21.98 -16.67
C SER A 201 -2.96 21.45 -16.35
N LYS A 202 -3.31 20.30 -16.94
CA LYS A 202 -4.57 19.56 -16.68
C LYS A 202 -4.41 18.46 -15.62
N GLY A 203 -3.26 18.41 -14.95
CA GLY A 203 -2.95 17.33 -14.00
C GLY A 203 -2.87 15.95 -14.64
N TYR A 204 -2.51 15.88 -15.92
CA TYR A 204 -2.42 14.63 -16.71
C TYR A 204 -3.73 13.84 -16.87
N ARG A 205 -4.88 14.49 -16.70
CA ARG A 205 -6.21 13.88 -16.82
C ARG A 205 -7.12 14.68 -17.74
N ASP A 206 -7.82 13.98 -18.63
CA ASP A 206 -8.92 14.57 -19.41
C ASP A 206 -10.23 14.50 -18.61
N TRP A 207 -10.44 15.49 -17.74
CA TRP A 207 -11.66 15.62 -16.93
C TRP A 207 -12.94 15.84 -17.75
N THR A 208 -12.87 16.00 -19.06
CA THR A 208 -14.05 16.07 -19.92
C THR A 208 -14.57 14.69 -20.34
N LYS A 209 -13.79 13.63 -20.09
CA LYS A 209 -14.09 12.24 -20.46
C LYS A 209 -14.07 11.33 -19.24
N VAL A 210 -14.66 11.79 -18.14
CA VAL A 210 -14.79 10.99 -16.91
C VAL A 210 -15.66 9.77 -17.21
N GLU A 211 -15.25 8.63 -16.67
CA GLU A 211 -16.00 7.38 -16.72
C GLU A 211 -16.07 6.75 -15.31
N THR A 212 -17.09 5.94 -15.08
CA THR A 212 -17.14 5.09 -13.88
C THR A 212 -16.41 3.78 -14.16
N ALA A 213 -15.43 3.44 -13.32
CA ALA A 213 -14.81 2.13 -13.28
C ALA A 213 -15.34 1.33 -12.07
N HIS A 214 -15.33 0.01 -12.17
CA HIS A 214 -15.96 -0.90 -11.19
C HIS A 214 -14.97 -1.81 -10.45
N PHE A 215 -13.72 -1.84 -10.90
CA PHE A 215 -12.67 -2.63 -10.31
C PHE A 215 -11.33 -1.94 -10.50
N VAL A 216 -10.41 -2.32 -9.63
CA VAL A 216 -9.06 -1.79 -9.56
C VAL A 216 -8.08 -2.93 -9.44
N PHE A 217 -6.94 -2.78 -10.09
CA PHE A 217 -5.74 -3.56 -9.83
C PHE A 217 -4.60 -2.62 -9.43
N LEU A 218 -3.85 -2.98 -8.41
CA LEU A 218 -2.65 -2.29 -7.98
C LEU A 218 -1.59 -3.31 -7.57
N SER A 219 -0.35 -3.10 -7.98
CA SER A 219 0.77 -3.92 -7.53
C SER A 219 2.04 -3.08 -7.49
N GLU A 220 2.82 -3.23 -6.43
CA GLU A 220 4.08 -2.51 -6.23
C GLU A 220 5.20 -3.51 -5.90
N PRO A 221 5.67 -4.29 -6.90
CA PRO A 221 6.91 -5.05 -6.77
C PRO A 221 8.10 -4.13 -6.49
N GLN A 222 8.83 -4.45 -5.43
CA GLN A 222 10.07 -3.81 -5.02
C GLN A 222 11.25 -4.77 -5.14
N LEU A 223 12.38 -4.26 -5.61
CA LEU A 223 13.67 -4.95 -5.62
C LEU A 223 14.70 -4.10 -4.87
N TRP A 224 15.28 -4.67 -3.82
CA TRP A 224 16.25 -4.02 -2.94
C TRP A 224 17.57 -4.76 -2.92
N TYR A 225 18.66 -4.02 -2.88
CA TYR A 225 19.98 -4.54 -2.62
C TYR A 225 20.59 -3.87 -1.39
N ASN A 226 21.01 -4.68 -0.42
CA ASN A 226 21.80 -4.23 0.71
C ASN A 226 23.21 -3.87 0.24
N ILE A 227 23.39 -2.64 -0.24
CA ILE A 227 24.70 -2.15 -0.68
C ILE A 227 25.63 -1.92 0.52
N GLY A 228 25.05 -1.60 1.68
CA GLY A 228 25.76 -1.33 2.92
C GLY A 228 26.63 -2.48 3.43
N GLN A 229 26.28 -3.73 3.08
CA GLN A 229 27.04 -4.93 3.43
C GLN A 229 28.51 -4.90 2.96
N HIS A 230 28.85 -4.09 1.96
CA HIS A 230 30.22 -3.99 1.42
C HIS A 230 31.11 -3.01 2.18
N PHE A 231 30.52 -2.15 3.03
CA PHE A 231 31.25 -1.10 3.75
C PHE A 231 30.78 -0.93 5.20
N GLY A 232 30.12 -1.95 5.76
CA GLY A 232 29.79 -2.03 7.19
C GLY A 232 28.58 -1.20 7.64
N VAL A 233 27.65 -0.90 6.71
CA VAL A 233 26.40 -0.16 7.01
C VAL A 233 25.20 -1.01 6.60
N ASP A 234 25.03 -2.18 7.22
CA ASP A 234 24.04 -3.20 6.84
C ASP A 234 22.57 -2.71 6.80
N ASN A 235 22.28 -1.54 7.36
CA ASN A 235 20.97 -0.88 7.33
C ASN A 235 20.63 -0.28 5.96
N LEU A 236 21.63 0.05 5.13
CA LEU A 236 21.48 0.81 3.90
C LEU A 236 21.22 -0.09 2.68
N ASN A 237 20.08 0.15 2.05
CA ASN A 237 19.65 -0.52 0.84
C ASN A 237 19.39 0.51 -0.28
N VAL A 238 19.63 0.10 -1.51
CA VAL A 238 19.25 0.83 -2.72
C VAL A 238 18.39 -0.07 -3.59
N GLY A 239 17.45 0.49 -4.32
CA GLY A 239 16.49 -0.34 -5.04
C GLY A 239 15.48 0.43 -5.84
N THR A 240 14.50 -0.30 -6.30
CA THR A 240 13.44 0.19 -7.18
C THR A 240 12.10 -0.39 -6.74
N GLU A 241 11.05 0.31 -7.11
CA GLU A 241 9.67 -0.16 -7.09
C GLU A 241 9.07 0.11 -8.47
N ILE A 242 8.14 -0.72 -8.91
CA ILE A 242 7.39 -0.46 -10.12
C ILE A 242 5.91 -0.56 -9.77
N GLU A 243 5.23 0.58 -9.67
CA GLU A 243 3.77 0.59 -9.54
C GLU A 243 3.16 0.14 -10.86
N LEU A 244 2.34 -0.91 -10.81
CA LEU A 244 1.53 -1.43 -11.90
C LEU A 244 0.07 -1.27 -11.50
N SER A 245 -0.68 -0.44 -12.22
CA SER A 245 -2.06 -0.17 -11.85
C SER A 245 -3.01 -0.18 -13.04
N TYR A 246 -4.24 -0.62 -12.80
CA TYR A 246 -5.33 -0.57 -13.76
C TYR A 246 -6.55 0.08 -13.13
N ASN A 247 -7.02 1.18 -13.72
CA ASN A 247 -8.11 1.99 -13.17
C ASN A 247 -7.87 2.34 -11.69
N PHE A 248 -6.69 2.88 -11.36
CA PHE A 248 -6.36 3.26 -9.99
C PHE A 248 -6.32 4.78 -9.82
N GLY A 249 -6.81 5.24 -8.66
CA GLY A 249 -7.01 6.66 -8.39
C GLY A 249 -7.94 7.26 -9.43
N THR A 250 -7.45 8.24 -10.18
CA THR A 250 -8.20 8.89 -11.27
C THR A 250 -7.73 8.48 -12.66
N GLY A 251 -6.78 7.55 -12.78
CA GLY A 251 -6.20 7.15 -14.07
C GLY A 251 -6.99 6.03 -14.72
N LYS A 252 -7.55 6.27 -15.90
CA LYS A 252 -8.20 5.22 -16.70
C LYS A 252 -7.17 4.36 -17.44
N GLY A 253 -7.34 3.04 -17.38
CA GLY A 253 -6.51 2.06 -18.07
C GLY A 253 -5.28 1.66 -17.27
N PHE A 254 -4.29 1.09 -17.96
CA PHE A 254 -3.08 0.53 -17.36
C PHE A 254 -1.94 1.55 -17.28
N PHE A 255 -1.25 1.60 -16.13
CA PHE A 255 -0.09 2.46 -15.89
C PHE A 255 1.08 1.65 -15.34
N VAL A 256 2.28 2.13 -15.67
CA VAL A 256 3.55 1.62 -15.14
C VAL A 256 4.34 2.83 -14.65
N ARG A 257 4.63 2.90 -13.34
CA ARG A 257 5.33 4.03 -12.71
C ARG A 257 6.58 3.51 -11.99
N PRO A 258 7.73 3.50 -12.65
CA PRO A 258 8.97 3.04 -12.04
C PRO A 258 9.52 4.10 -11.08
N CYS A 259 10.01 3.65 -9.94
CA CYS A 259 10.61 4.46 -8.89
C CYS A 259 12.05 3.99 -8.65
N LEU A 260 12.94 4.91 -8.28
CA LEU A 260 14.28 4.58 -7.75
C LEU A 260 14.38 5.14 -6.34
N GLY A 261 14.96 4.37 -5.43
CA GLY A 261 14.98 4.77 -4.04
C GLY A 261 16.09 4.19 -3.19
N THR A 262 16.11 4.69 -1.96
CA THR A 262 16.96 4.23 -0.86
C THR A 262 16.06 3.73 0.27
N LYS A 263 16.50 2.71 0.99
CA LYS A 263 15.81 2.18 2.16
C LYS A 263 16.78 2.04 3.33
N TRP A 264 16.39 2.59 4.47
CA TRP A 264 17.09 2.44 5.74
C TRP A 264 16.28 1.52 6.66
N VAL A 265 16.85 0.40 7.07
CA VAL A 265 16.24 -0.53 8.04
C VAL A 265 16.73 -0.18 9.44
N PHE A 266 15.84 -0.01 10.42
CA PHE A 266 16.20 0.33 11.81
C PHE A 266 16.52 -0.90 12.66
#